data_AF-A0A7C5WHP2-F1
#
_entry.id   AF-A0A7C5WHP2-F1
#
_cell.length_a   1.000
_cell.length_b   1.000
_cell.length_c   1.000
_cell.angle_alpha   90.00
_cell.angle_beta   90.00
_cell.angle_gamma   90.00
#
_symmetry.space_group_name_H-M   'P 1'
#
loop_
_entity.id
_entity.type
_entity.pdbx_description
1 polymer ?
#
loop_
_entity_poly.entity_id
_entity_poly.type
_entity_poly.pdbx_seq_one_letter_code
_entity_poly.pdbx_strand_id
1 'polypeptide(L)'
;MATPAQLPLPQPAPVRLALPKGRMQQGVLDLLAAAGVQIETRARGYRPHVPLAGFEAKFLKPQNIVEMLAHGSRDVGFAGADWVAELGA
;
A
#
# COMPACT_ATOMS: atom_id res chain seq x y z
N MET A 1 13.61 30.36 31.96
CA MET A 1 14.37 29.45 31.07
C MET A 1 13.44 29.07 29.93
N ALA A 2 13.72 29.51 28.70
CA ALA A 2 12.89 29.20 27.55
C ALA A 2 13.21 27.78 27.07
N THR A 3 12.22 26.90 27.03
CA THR A 3 12.33 25.58 26.41
C THR A 3 12.71 25.77 24.95
N PRO A 4 13.78 25.14 24.43
CA PRO A 4 14.10 25.25 23.01
C PRO A 4 12.93 24.70 22.20
N ALA A 5 12.49 25.47 21.21
CA ALA A 5 11.48 25.02 20.27
C ALA A 5 12.06 23.86 19.45
N GLN A 6 11.51 22.66 19.66
CA GLN A 6 11.89 21.49 18.88
C GLN A 6 11.42 21.70 17.43
N LEU A 7 12.37 21.77 16.50
CA LEU A 7 12.05 21.75 15.07
C LEU A 7 11.46 20.37 14.73
N PRO A 8 10.31 20.30 14.05
CA PRO A 8 9.76 19.03 13.63
C PRO A 8 10.75 18.34 12.70
N LEU A 9 11.09 17.08 13.01
CA LEU A 9 11.88 16.26 12.10
C LEU A 9 11.09 16.10 10.79
N PRO A 10 11.76 16.10 9.63
CA PRO A 10 11.09 15.80 8.37
C PRO A 10 10.41 14.44 8.50
N GLN A 11 9.08 14.44 8.41
CA GLN A 11 8.32 13.20 8.39
C GLN A 11 8.71 12.46 7.10
N PRO A 12 9.18 11.21 7.16
CA PRO A 12 9.45 10.45 5.96
C PRO A 12 8.19 10.36 5.11
N ALA A 13 8.35 10.42 3.79
CA ALA A 13 7.24 10.23 2.87
C ALA A 13 6.51 8.91 3.21
N PRO A 14 5.17 8.86 3.13
CA PRO A 14 4.43 7.67 3.50
C PRO A 14 4.81 6.51 2.57
N VAL A 15 4.85 5.30 3.13
CA VAL A 15 5.00 4.06 2.38
C VAL A 15 3.74 3.83 1.54
N ARG A 16 3.92 3.64 0.23
CA ARG A 16 2.85 3.56 -0.76
C ARG A 16 2.53 2.09 -1.05
N LEU A 17 1.57 1.55 -0.31
CA LEU A 17 1.08 0.18 -0.40
C LEU A 17 0.14 -0.01 -1.61
N ALA A 18 0.45 -0.97 -2.46
CA ALA A 18 -0.38 -1.36 -3.59
C ALA A 18 -1.22 -2.60 -3.24
N LEU A 19 -2.52 -2.41 -3.10
CA LEU A 19 -3.48 -3.47 -2.85
C LEU A 19 -4.07 -3.99 -4.18
N PRO A 20 -4.19 -5.30 -4.36
CA PRO A 20 -4.69 -5.86 -5.60
C PRO A 20 -6.22 -5.80 -5.69
N LYS A 21 -6.72 -5.58 -6.90
CA LYS A 21 -8.13 -5.73 -7.26
C LYS A 21 -8.45 -7.12 -7.77
N GLY A 22 -9.74 -7.47 -7.76
CA GLY A 22 -10.26 -8.69 -8.37
C GLY A 22 -10.09 -9.91 -7.46
N ARG A 23 -9.75 -11.07 -8.05
CA ARG A 23 -9.80 -12.39 -7.37
C ARG A 23 -9.01 -12.46 -6.05
N MET A 24 -7.86 -11.79 -5.97
CA MET A 24 -6.99 -11.86 -4.79
C MET A 24 -7.29 -10.76 -3.75
N GLN A 25 -8.19 -9.82 -4.07
CA GLN A 25 -8.47 -8.68 -3.20
C GLN A 25 -8.92 -9.14 -1.82
N GLN A 26 -9.96 -9.98 -1.74
CA GLN A 26 -10.52 -10.40 -0.46
C GLN A 26 -9.50 -11.18 0.38
N GLY A 27 -8.77 -12.13 -0.23
CA GLY A 27 -7.75 -12.88 0.48
C GLY A 27 -6.62 -12.02 1.04
N VAL A 28 -6.21 -10.96 0.33
CA VAL A 28 -5.22 -9.99 0.85
C VAL A 28 -5.80 -9.14 1.97
N LEU A 29 -7.07 -8.72 1.87
CA LEU A 29 -7.75 -7.99 2.95
C LEU A 29 -7.88 -8.85 4.20
N ASP A 30 -8.23 -10.13 4.06
CA ASP A 30 -8.34 -11.08 5.17
C ASP A 30 -6.98 -11.34 5.83
N LEU A 31 -5.91 -11.47 5.02
CA LEU A 31 -4.54 -11.61 5.52
C LEU A 31 -4.10 -10.39 6.36
N LEU A 32 -4.34 -9.18 5.84
CA LEU A 32 -4.02 -7.94 6.55
C LEU A 32 -4.85 -7.80 7.84
N ALA A 33 -6.14 -8.16 7.78
CA ALA A 33 -7.02 -8.18 8.94
C ALA A 33 -6.52 -9.14 10.03
N ALA A 34 -6.08 -10.35 9.64
CA ALA A 34 -5.49 -11.33 10.55
C ALA A 34 -4.17 -10.82 11.18
N ALA A 35 -3.44 -9.94 10.48
CA ALA A 35 -2.26 -9.25 11.00
C ALA A 35 -2.60 -8.00 11.85
N GLY A 36 -3.87 -7.73 12.12
CA GLY A 36 -4.32 -6.57 12.91
C GLY A 36 -4.47 -5.28 12.10
N VAL A 37 -4.36 -5.33 10.76
CA VAL A 37 -4.48 -4.18 9.87
C VAL A 37 -5.83 -4.22 9.14
N GLN A 38 -6.83 -3.59 9.74
CA GLN A 38 -8.17 -3.51 9.17
C GLN A 38 -8.23 -2.42 8.10
N ILE A 39 -8.25 -2.81 6.82
CA ILE A 39 -8.34 -1.88 5.70
C ILE A 39 -9.79 -1.48 5.48
N GLU A 40 -10.08 -0.19 5.61
CA GLU A 40 -11.44 0.33 5.40
C GLU A 40 -11.62 0.77 3.95
N THR A 41 -12.47 0.04 3.22
CA THR A 41 -12.80 0.36 1.83
C THR A 41 -14.08 1.19 1.74
N ARG A 42 -14.05 2.32 1.03
CA ARG A 42 -15.27 3.07 0.66
C ARG A 42 -15.75 2.60 -0.70
N ALA A 43 -17.07 2.48 -0.89
CA ALA A 43 -17.70 1.83 -2.06
C ALA A 43 -17.27 2.32 -3.46
N ARG A 44 -16.63 3.49 -3.59
CA ARG A 44 -16.07 4.02 -4.86
C ARG A 44 -14.62 4.48 -4.76
N GLY A 45 -13.99 4.28 -3.60
CA GLY A 45 -12.66 4.80 -3.29
C GLY A 45 -11.56 3.87 -3.78
N TYR A 46 -10.73 4.33 -4.73
CA TYR A 46 -9.50 3.64 -5.11
C TYR A 46 -8.37 3.76 -4.08
N ARG A 47 -8.57 4.59 -3.05
CA ARG A 47 -7.66 4.80 -1.91
C ARG A 47 -8.42 4.41 -0.63
N PRO A 48 -8.20 3.20 -0.09
CA PRO A 48 -8.77 2.84 1.20
C PRO A 48 -8.05 3.58 2.34
N HIS A 49 -8.69 3.59 3.51
CA HIS A 49 -8.03 4.03 4.73
C HIS A 49 -7.21 2.87 5.30
N VAL A 50 -5.94 3.15 5.63
CA VAL A 50 -5.00 2.21 6.23
C VAL A 50 -4.67 2.72 7.63
N PRO A 51 -4.98 1.98 8.70
CA PRO A 51 -4.75 2.43 10.08
C PRO A 51 -3.28 2.24 10.52
N LEU A 52 -2.32 2.54 9.63
CA LEU A 52 -0.89 2.46 9.90
C LEU A 52 -0.27 3.85 9.72
N ALA A 53 0.41 4.35 10.75
CA ALA A 53 1.10 5.63 10.68
C ALA A 53 2.19 5.58 9.59
N GLY A 54 2.20 6.58 8.72
CA GLY A 54 3.17 6.66 7.62
C GLY A 54 2.88 5.73 6.44
N PHE A 55 1.65 5.25 6.28
CA PHE A 55 1.25 4.46 5.11
C PHE A 55 0.12 5.14 4.32
N GLU A 56 0.17 4.98 3.00
CA GLU A 56 -0.99 5.19 2.12
C GLU A 56 -1.23 3.92 1.30
N ALA A 57 -2.48 3.66 0.90
CA ALA A 57 -2.78 2.55 0.01
C ALA A 57 -3.57 2.95 -1.23
N LYS A 58 -3.41 2.14 -2.27
CA LYS A 58 -4.17 2.24 -3.51
C LYS A 58 -4.53 0.86 -4.04
N PHE A 59 -5.79 0.69 -4.43
CA PHE A 59 -6.23 -0.49 -5.17
C PHE A 59 -5.85 -0.42 -6.64
N LEU A 60 -5.17 -1.44 -7.14
CA LEU A 60 -4.62 -1.52 -8.51
C LEU A 60 -4.86 -2.91 -9.11
N LYS A 61 -4.83 -3.01 -10.45
CA LYS A 61 -4.80 -4.33 -11.11
C LYS A 61 -3.42 -4.98 -10.85
N PRO A 62 -3.33 -6.31 -10.67
CA PRO A 62 -2.08 -6.98 -10.35
C PRO A 62 -0.91 -6.64 -11.29
N GLN A 63 -1.12 -6.59 -12.62
CA GLN A 63 -0.08 -6.19 -13.57
C GLN A 63 0.46 -4.78 -13.31
N ASN A 64 -0.41 -3.81 -13.02
CA ASN A 64 -0.02 -2.45 -12.70
C ASN A 64 0.77 -2.39 -11.37
N ILE A 65 0.51 -3.30 -10.43
CA ILE A 65 1.26 -3.34 -9.17
C ILE A 65 2.73 -3.67 -9.47
N VAL A 66 2.98 -4.71 -10.27
CA VAL A 66 4.33 -5.13 -10.67
C VAL A 66 5.06 -3.99 -11.40
N GLU A 67 4.44 -3.40 -12.43
CA GLU A 67 5.01 -2.26 -13.18
C GLU A 67 5.37 -1.09 -12.26
N MET A 68 4.46 -0.74 -11.34
CA MET A 68 4.62 0.42 -10.48
C MET A 68 5.65 0.21 -9.38
N LEU A 69 5.86 -1.03 -8.93
CA LEU A 69 6.95 -1.41 -8.03
C LEU A 69 8.29 -1.31 -8.76
N ALA A 70 8.39 -1.85 -9.99
CA ALA A 70 9.59 -1.74 -10.81
C ALA A 70 9.98 -0.28 -11.09
N HIS A 71 8.99 0.59 -11.31
CA HIS A 71 9.20 2.02 -11.53
C HIS A 71 9.42 2.82 -10.21
N GLY A 72 9.35 2.19 -9.04
CA GLY A 72 9.51 2.87 -7.74
C GLY A 72 8.41 3.89 -7.43
N SER A 73 7.25 3.80 -8.09
CA SER A 73 6.09 4.65 -7.81
C SER A 73 5.22 4.10 -6.68
N ARG A 74 5.41 2.82 -6.32
CA ARG A 74 4.94 2.15 -5.11
C ARG A 74 6.11 1.47 -4.43
N ASP A 75 5.99 1.29 -3.13
CA ASP A 75 7.09 0.79 -2.30
C ASP A 75 6.90 -0.68 -1.94
N VAL A 76 5.64 -1.13 -1.83
CA VAL A 76 5.28 -2.52 -1.50
C VAL A 76 3.91 -2.85 -2.09
N GLY A 77 3.67 -4.11 -2.45
CA GLY A 77 2.38 -4.54 -2.99
C GLY A 77 2.24 -6.04 -3.10
N PHE A 78 1.01 -6.48 -3.41
CA PHE A 78 0.70 -7.89 -3.64
C PHE A 78 0.34 -8.11 -5.11
N ALA A 79 1.00 -9.08 -5.74
CA ALA A 79 0.68 -9.54 -7.08
C ALA A 79 0.84 -11.07 -7.14
N GLY A 80 0.21 -11.71 -8.13
CA GLY A 80 0.45 -13.12 -8.41
C GLY A 80 1.83 -13.31 -9.06
N ALA A 81 2.46 -14.47 -8.80
CA ALA A 81 3.76 -14.80 -9.37
C ALA A 81 3.70 -14.96 -10.91
N ASP A 82 2.52 -15.26 -11.46
CA ASP A 82 2.22 -15.26 -12.89
C ASP A 82 2.55 -13.91 -13.53
N TRP A 83 2.09 -12.80 -12.92
CA TRP A 83 2.35 -11.46 -13.45
C TRP A 83 3.82 -11.05 -13.39
N VAL A 84 4.55 -11.48 -12.36
CA VAL A 84 5.99 -11.20 -12.24
C VAL A 84 6.74 -11.91 -13.38
N ALA A 85 6.43 -13.19 -13.61
CA ALA A 85 7.04 -13.97 -14.68
C ALA A 85 6.69 -13.45 -16.08
N GLU A 86 5.44 -13.04 -16.32
CA GLU A 86 4.99 -12.51 -17.62
C GLU A 86 5.59 -11.14 -17.96
N LEU A 87 5.81 -10.28 -16.95
CA LEU A 87 6.34 -8.94 -17.14
C LEU A 87 7.88 -8.87 -17.11
N GLY A 88 8.55 -9.97 -16.78
CA GLY A 88 10.01 -10.03 -16.69
C GLY A 88 10.58 -9.14 -15.58
N ALA A 89 9.83 -8.98 -14.49
CA ALA A 89 10.17 -8.15 -13.33
C ALA A 89 10.84 -8.93 -12.21
#